data_AF-A0A812TLA4-F1
#
_entry.id   AF-A0A812TLA4-F1
#
_cell.length_a   1.000
_cell.length_b   1.000
_cell.length_c   1.000
_cell.angle_alpha   90.00
_cell.angle_beta   90.00
_cell.angle_gamma   90.00
#
_symmetry.space_group_name_H-M   'P 1'
#
loop_
_entity.id
_entity.type
_entity.pdbx_description
1 polymer ?
#
loop_
_entity_poly.entity_id
_entity_poly.type
_entity_poly.pdbx_seq_one_letter_code
_entity_poly.pdbx_strand_id
1 'polypeptide(L)'
;MAHDASQDGEELQRRTVDGYLVRPRPVSPLARQIGKTAVSVIGGDLPVTVQELAKRAYLYTLDPLRNPVKEVFHASTSVLAMPPMLGIFNDIPSHKMREDEVEAWARAGFSFIVSDAEHRQISGWQGREENAMIGRAGMLPVQRLHREAISQHGDALQLGARATMRPYATTIAEAEQYFEAITFPRGQPGSASKDSRGGYPTRLGDRTLCFTPDSLRASESETQGWLQFETSEYILDASRYVEVGISFGVPM
;
A
#
# COMPACT_ATOMS: atom_id res chain seq x y z
N MET A 1 2.32 34.99 37.20
CA MET A 1 3.28 34.31 36.31
C MET A 1 2.51 33.26 35.53
N ALA A 2 2.19 33.60 34.29
CA ALA A 2 1.48 32.73 33.38
C ALA A 2 2.48 31.70 32.83
N HIS A 3 2.19 30.41 33.02
CA HIS A 3 2.84 29.36 32.25
C HIS A 3 2.10 29.23 30.93
N ASP A 4 2.80 29.63 29.88
CA ASP A 4 2.42 29.50 28.48
C ASP A 4 2.38 28.01 28.13
N ALA A 5 1.17 27.49 27.93
CA ALA A 5 0.88 26.14 27.47
C ALA A 5 0.57 26.17 25.96
N SER A 6 1.40 26.86 25.19
CA SER A 6 1.35 26.80 23.74
C SER A 6 2.30 25.71 23.24
N GLN A 7 1.80 24.96 22.24
CA GLN A 7 2.51 23.99 21.40
C GLN A 7 2.61 22.56 21.97
N ASP A 8 1.55 21.76 21.77
CA ASP A 8 1.63 20.31 21.47
C ASP A 8 0.25 19.69 21.18
N GLY A 9 -0.64 20.47 20.56
CA GLY A 9 -2.02 20.07 20.31
C GLY A 9 -2.48 20.55 18.94
N GLU A 10 -1.74 20.23 17.89
CA GLU A 10 -2.39 20.19 16.57
C GLU A 10 -3.43 19.07 16.62
N GLU A 11 -4.65 19.51 16.85
CA GLU A 11 -5.89 18.84 16.55
C GLU A 11 -5.80 18.27 15.12
N LEU A 12 -5.33 17.02 15.01
CA LEU A 12 -5.46 16.17 13.82
C LEU A 12 -6.94 16.10 13.50
N GLN A 13 -7.40 17.06 12.70
CA GLN A 13 -8.80 17.32 12.42
C GLN A 13 -9.47 16.01 12.01
N ARG A 14 -10.63 15.74 12.61
CA ARG A 14 -11.54 14.69 12.15
C ARG A 14 -11.89 14.98 10.70
N ARG A 15 -11.11 14.43 9.76
CA ARG A 15 -11.46 14.52 8.36
C ARG A 15 -12.65 13.60 8.18
N THR A 16 -13.80 14.19 7.90
CA THR A 16 -14.99 13.48 7.44
C THR A 16 -15.18 13.77 5.96
N VAL A 17 -15.46 12.76 5.16
CA VAL A 17 -15.85 12.90 3.75
C VAL A 17 -17.20 12.24 3.59
N ASP A 18 -18.19 13.00 3.10
CA ASP A 18 -19.59 12.58 3.01
C ASP A 18 -20.19 12.07 4.32
N GLY A 19 -19.76 12.65 5.45
CA GLY A 19 -20.22 12.26 6.79
C GLY A 19 -19.50 11.03 7.38
N TYR A 20 -18.60 10.38 6.63
CA TYR A 20 -17.81 9.23 7.09
C TYR A 20 -16.42 9.66 7.57
N LEU A 21 -15.97 9.09 8.69
CA LEU A 21 -14.64 9.33 9.23
C LEU A 21 -13.58 8.73 8.28
N VAL A 22 -12.68 9.58 7.77
CA VAL A 22 -11.68 9.22 6.75
C VAL A 22 -10.52 8.39 7.28
N ARG A 23 -10.31 8.38 8.60
CA ARG A 23 -9.34 7.49 9.26
C ARG A 23 -9.84 7.14 10.67
N PRO A 24 -9.80 5.87 11.11
CA PRO A 24 -9.70 5.58 12.53
C PRO A 24 -8.50 6.39 13.07
N ARG A 25 -8.60 6.97 14.27
CA ARG A 25 -7.44 7.65 14.87
C ARG A 25 -6.22 6.73 14.74
N PRO A 26 -5.05 7.24 14.30
CA PRO A 26 -3.84 6.43 14.34
C PRO A 26 -3.70 5.85 15.74
N VAL A 27 -3.59 4.54 15.79
CA VAL A 27 -3.56 3.81 17.05
C VAL A 27 -2.23 4.14 17.74
N SER A 28 -2.29 5.05 18.72
CA SER A 28 -1.62 5.04 20.04
C SER A 28 -0.08 4.75 20.09
N PRO A 29 0.63 5.04 21.20
CA PRO A 29 2.08 4.78 21.46
C PRO A 29 2.69 3.41 21.06
N LEU A 30 1.93 2.50 20.47
CA LEU A 30 2.39 1.24 19.88
C LEU A 30 2.89 1.40 18.43
N ALA A 31 2.97 2.61 17.87
CA ALA A 31 3.66 2.80 16.58
C ALA A 31 5.10 2.24 16.65
N ARG A 32 5.53 1.53 15.60
CA ARG A 32 6.92 1.04 15.53
C ARG A 32 7.86 2.24 15.46
N GLN A 33 8.93 2.22 16.24
CA GLN A 33 10.02 3.17 16.08
C GLN A 33 10.83 2.74 14.87
N ILE A 34 10.68 3.46 13.76
CA ILE A 34 11.38 3.17 12.51
C ILE A 34 12.73 3.87 12.59
N GLY A 35 13.79 3.08 12.78
CA GLY A 35 15.17 3.56 12.76
C GLY A 35 15.77 3.53 11.35
N LYS A 36 17.09 3.67 11.29
CA LYS A 36 17.87 3.70 10.02
C LYS A 36 18.33 2.32 9.55
N THR A 37 17.95 1.24 10.21
CA THR A 37 18.43 -0.13 9.91
C THR A 37 17.29 -1.05 9.48
N ALA A 38 17.60 -2.08 8.68
CA ALA A 38 16.62 -3.12 8.32
C ALA A 38 15.98 -3.78 9.56
N VAL A 39 16.80 -4.04 10.59
CA VAL A 39 16.35 -4.64 11.84
C VAL A 39 15.35 -3.72 12.58
N SER A 40 15.53 -2.41 12.52
CA SER A 40 14.58 -1.47 13.13
C SER A 40 13.22 -1.45 12.42
N VAL A 41 13.17 -1.66 11.11
CA VAL A 41 11.91 -1.74 10.34
C VAL A 41 11.05 -2.90 10.80
N ILE A 42 11.68 -4.01 11.17
CA ILE A 42 11.00 -5.23 11.62
C ILE A 42 10.78 -5.26 13.14
N GLY A 43 11.05 -4.18 13.87
CA GLY A 43 10.75 -4.07 15.30
C GLY A 43 11.94 -4.32 16.24
N GLY A 44 13.17 -4.37 15.71
CA GLY A 44 14.40 -4.27 16.51
C GLY A 44 15.17 -5.58 16.73
N ASP A 45 14.56 -6.73 16.43
CA ASP A 45 15.18 -8.04 16.63
C ASP A 45 15.03 -8.94 15.39
N LEU A 46 16.02 -9.82 15.18
CA LEU A 46 16.02 -10.88 14.18
C LEU A 46 16.49 -12.20 14.83
N PRO A 47 15.67 -13.26 14.88
CA PRO A 47 14.31 -13.34 14.35
C PRO A 47 13.33 -12.42 15.08
N VAL A 48 12.27 -11.98 14.38
CA VAL A 48 11.23 -11.14 15.00
C VAL A 48 10.61 -11.88 16.19
N THR A 49 10.48 -11.16 17.31
CA THR A 49 9.96 -11.72 18.56
C THR A 49 8.45 -11.97 18.46
N VAL A 50 7.96 -12.89 19.30
CA VAL A 50 6.53 -13.18 19.39
C VAL A 50 5.74 -11.94 19.83
N GLN A 51 6.31 -11.13 20.73
CA GLN A 51 5.72 -9.89 21.21
C GLN A 51 5.53 -8.88 20.07
N GLU A 52 6.53 -8.73 19.19
CA GLU A 52 6.42 -7.85 18.04
C GLU A 52 5.42 -8.37 17.01
N LEU A 53 5.34 -9.69 16.76
CA LEU A 53 4.29 -10.27 15.92
C LEU A 53 2.89 -10.03 16.49
N ALA A 54 2.69 -10.26 17.80
CA ALA A 54 1.41 -10.02 18.46
C ALA A 54 1.00 -8.54 18.37
N LYS A 55 1.98 -7.62 18.52
CA LYS A 55 1.78 -6.19 18.33
C LYS A 55 1.34 -5.85 16.91
N ARG A 56 1.94 -6.46 15.88
CA ARG A 56 1.55 -6.26 14.47
C ARG A 56 0.13 -6.76 14.20
N ALA A 57 -0.23 -7.94 14.70
CA ALA A 57 -1.58 -8.49 14.58
C ALA A 57 -2.62 -7.61 15.28
N TYR A 58 -2.29 -7.09 16.46
CA TYR A 58 -3.12 -6.12 17.18
C TYR A 58 -3.31 -4.83 16.36
N LEU A 59 -2.24 -4.26 15.80
CA LEU A 59 -2.31 -3.06 14.98
C LEU A 59 -3.12 -3.29 13.69
N TYR A 60 -2.99 -4.46 13.06
CA TYR A 60 -3.83 -4.83 11.91
C TYR A 60 -5.31 -4.94 12.27
N THR A 61 -5.63 -5.48 13.45
CA THR A 61 -7.03 -5.60 13.91
C THR A 61 -7.68 -4.21 14.08
N LEU A 62 -6.89 -3.22 14.50
CA LEU A 62 -7.38 -1.85 14.67
C LEU A 62 -7.38 -1.05 13.36
N ASP A 63 -6.46 -1.35 12.45
CA ASP A 63 -6.38 -0.75 11.12
C ASP A 63 -6.00 -1.79 10.04
N PRO A 64 -6.98 -2.46 9.43
CA PRO A 64 -6.74 -3.43 8.36
C PRO A 64 -6.26 -2.80 7.05
N LEU A 65 -6.29 -1.48 6.95
CA LEU A 65 -5.86 -0.72 5.77
C LEU A 65 -4.39 -0.30 5.86
N ARG A 66 -3.78 -0.46 7.04
CA ARG A 66 -2.41 -0.09 7.33
C ARG A 66 -1.42 -0.61 6.29
N ASN A 67 -0.48 0.26 5.91
CA ASN A 67 0.58 -0.06 4.95
C ASN A 67 1.95 0.05 5.62
N PRO A 68 2.53 -1.08 6.07
CA PRO A 68 3.74 -1.07 6.89
C PRO A 68 4.97 -0.54 6.17
N VAL A 69 5.04 -0.64 4.84
CA VAL A 69 6.14 -0.09 4.03
C VAL A 69 5.98 1.41 3.82
N LYS A 70 4.75 1.89 3.61
CA LYS A 70 4.46 3.32 3.47
C LYS A 70 4.82 4.09 4.74
N GLU A 71 4.63 3.48 5.91
CA GLU A 71 5.09 4.03 7.19
C GLU A 71 6.60 4.29 7.20
N VAL A 72 7.39 3.35 6.67
CA VAL A 72 8.85 3.50 6.55
C VAL A 72 9.19 4.63 5.59
N PHE A 73 8.50 4.71 4.45
CA PHE A 73 8.69 5.79 3.48
C PHE A 73 8.39 7.16 4.10
N HIS A 74 7.27 7.29 4.80
CA HIS A 74 6.87 8.54 5.44
C HIS A 74 7.75 8.93 6.63
N ALA A 75 8.32 7.96 7.34
CA ALA A 75 9.27 8.22 8.44
C ALA A 75 10.66 8.63 7.94
N SER A 76 10.96 8.42 6.66
CA SER A 76 12.26 8.71 6.06
C SER A 76 12.28 10.10 5.45
N THR A 77 13.28 10.91 5.78
CA THR A 77 13.41 12.28 5.24
C THR A 77 13.85 12.33 3.78
N SER A 78 14.40 11.24 3.26
CA SER A 78 14.82 11.10 1.86
C SER A 78 14.99 9.62 1.49
N VAL A 79 15.08 9.33 0.18
CA VAL A 79 15.36 7.99 -0.34
C VAL A 79 16.70 7.44 0.19
N LEU A 80 17.72 8.29 0.32
CA LEU A 80 19.04 7.89 0.83
C LEU A 80 19.03 7.61 2.34
N ALA A 81 18.12 8.23 3.09
CA ALA A 81 17.97 8.02 4.53
C ALA A 81 17.07 6.81 4.87
N MET A 82 16.39 6.26 3.87
CA MET A 82 15.44 5.17 4.03
C MET A 82 16.17 3.87 4.41
N PRO A 83 15.74 3.17 5.46
CA PRO A 83 16.36 1.90 5.82
C PRO A 83 16.10 0.85 4.72
N PRO A 84 17.05 -0.06 4.49
CA PRO A 84 16.81 -1.18 3.59
C PRO A 84 15.68 -2.06 4.12
N MET A 85 14.85 -2.58 3.21
CA MET A 85 13.77 -3.50 3.52
C MET A 85 13.94 -4.77 2.71
N LEU A 86 13.62 -5.91 3.33
CA LEU A 86 13.70 -7.20 2.67
C LEU A 86 12.32 -7.61 2.15
N GLY A 87 12.26 -7.98 0.87
CA GLY A 87 11.08 -8.53 0.22
C GLY A 87 11.29 -10.00 -0.14
N ILE A 88 10.19 -10.75 -0.22
CA ILE A 88 10.18 -12.13 -0.74
C ILE A 88 9.19 -12.25 -1.91
N PHE A 89 9.52 -13.08 -2.89
CA PHE A 89 8.59 -13.51 -3.93
C PHE A 89 7.88 -14.80 -3.51
N ASN A 90 6.57 -14.84 -3.73
CA ASN A 90 5.73 -15.97 -3.41
C ASN A 90 5.10 -16.56 -4.68
N ASP A 91 5.53 -17.79 -4.99
CA ASP A 91 5.01 -18.62 -6.07
C ASP A 91 4.09 -19.74 -5.58
N ILE A 92 3.85 -19.80 -4.25
CA ILE A 92 2.93 -20.77 -3.65
C ILE A 92 1.51 -20.42 -4.10
N PRO A 93 0.78 -21.38 -4.70
CA PRO A 93 -0.62 -21.15 -5.07
C PRO A 93 -1.44 -20.68 -3.87
N SER A 94 -2.34 -19.70 -4.06
CA SER A 94 -3.15 -19.13 -2.96
C SER A 94 -3.83 -20.18 -2.08
N HIS A 95 -4.51 -21.15 -2.68
CA HIS A 95 -5.15 -22.28 -1.99
C HIS A 95 -4.20 -23.25 -1.23
N LYS A 96 -2.88 -23.07 -1.34
CA LYS A 96 -1.86 -23.84 -0.61
C LYS A 96 -1.06 -22.99 0.36
N MET A 97 -1.22 -21.67 0.32
CA MET A 97 -0.52 -20.75 1.21
C MET A 97 -1.07 -20.91 2.61
N ARG A 98 -0.18 -21.04 3.59
CA ARG A 98 -0.56 -21.25 4.99
C ARG A 98 -0.06 -20.12 5.87
N GLU A 99 -0.77 -19.86 6.96
CA GLU A 99 -0.42 -18.78 7.89
C GLU A 99 0.93 -19.02 8.59
N ASP A 100 1.29 -20.28 8.86
CA ASP A 100 2.59 -20.64 9.44
C ASP A 100 3.78 -20.28 8.54
N GLU A 101 3.62 -20.41 7.22
CA GLU A 101 4.62 -19.97 6.23
C GLU A 101 4.79 -18.44 6.26
N VAL A 102 3.67 -17.71 6.31
CA VAL A 102 3.66 -16.24 6.41
C VAL A 102 4.34 -15.77 7.70
N GLU A 103 4.01 -16.38 8.83
CA GLU A 103 4.64 -16.06 10.11
C GLU A 103 6.13 -16.38 10.09
N ALA A 104 6.54 -17.52 9.50
CA ALA A 104 7.95 -17.88 9.36
C ALA A 104 8.72 -16.82 8.54
N TRP A 105 8.14 -16.33 7.44
CA TRP A 105 8.73 -15.25 6.65
C TRP A 105 8.81 -13.94 7.42
N ALA A 106 7.75 -13.56 8.15
CA ALA A 106 7.77 -12.36 8.99
C ALA A 106 8.85 -12.46 10.07
N ARG A 107 9.03 -13.62 10.69
CA ARG A 107 10.11 -13.88 11.67
C ARG A 107 11.49 -13.83 11.06
N ALA A 108 11.64 -14.24 9.81
CA ALA A 108 12.89 -14.13 9.05
C ALA A 108 13.23 -12.68 8.64
N GLY A 109 12.36 -11.71 8.93
CA GLY A 109 12.63 -10.28 8.71
C GLY A 109 12.15 -9.74 7.37
N PHE A 110 11.30 -10.47 6.65
CA PHE A 110 10.65 -9.92 5.46
C PHE A 110 9.63 -8.84 5.85
N SER A 111 9.66 -7.72 5.12
CA SER A 111 8.80 -6.55 5.34
C SER A 111 7.61 -6.51 4.37
N PHE A 112 7.74 -7.20 3.23
CA PHE A 112 6.71 -7.31 2.22
C PHE A 112 6.85 -8.62 1.44
N ILE A 113 5.75 -9.04 0.83
CA ILE A 113 5.67 -10.24 0.01
C ILE A 113 5.03 -9.89 -1.33
N VAL A 114 5.68 -10.30 -2.42
CA VAL A 114 5.19 -10.15 -3.78
C VAL A 114 4.59 -11.47 -4.22
N SER A 115 3.27 -11.54 -4.30
CA SER A 115 2.58 -12.71 -4.85
C SER A 115 2.56 -12.62 -6.36
N ASP A 116 3.10 -13.63 -7.02
CA ASP A 116 3.42 -13.57 -8.43
C ASP A 116 2.30 -14.10 -9.33
N ALA A 117 1.36 -13.23 -9.73
CA ALA A 117 0.38 -13.60 -10.75
C ALA A 117 0.85 -13.43 -12.20
N GLU A 118 2.08 -12.97 -12.44
CA GLU A 118 2.62 -12.93 -13.79
C GLU A 118 3.07 -14.33 -14.23
N HIS A 119 3.97 -14.97 -13.47
CA HIS A 119 4.50 -16.29 -13.85
C HIS A 119 3.68 -17.46 -13.32
N ARG A 120 2.80 -17.23 -12.34
CA ARG A 120 1.89 -18.26 -11.79
C ARG A 120 0.43 -18.07 -12.25
N GLN A 121 0.15 -16.98 -12.97
CA GLN A 121 -1.18 -16.63 -13.46
C GLN A 121 -2.24 -16.72 -12.34
N ILE A 122 -3.37 -17.39 -12.61
CA ILE A 122 -4.50 -17.56 -11.68
C ILE A 122 -4.03 -18.08 -10.31
N SER A 123 -3.02 -18.95 -10.27
CA SER A 123 -2.56 -19.53 -8.99
C SER A 123 -1.81 -18.54 -8.10
N GLY A 124 -1.23 -17.46 -8.67
CA GLY A 124 -0.55 -16.41 -7.91
C GLY A 124 -1.46 -15.27 -7.45
N TRP A 125 -2.77 -15.35 -7.72
CA TRP A 125 -3.76 -14.38 -7.25
C TRP A 125 -4.14 -14.63 -5.80
N GLN A 126 -3.87 -13.66 -4.94
CA GLN A 126 -4.25 -13.72 -3.53
C GLN A 126 -5.62 -13.09 -3.31
N GLY A 127 -6.47 -13.81 -2.57
CA GLY A 127 -7.78 -13.34 -2.15
C GLY A 127 -7.71 -12.56 -0.83
N ARG A 128 -8.89 -12.30 -0.26
CA ARG A 128 -9.02 -11.57 1.02
C ARG A 128 -8.37 -12.29 2.17
N GLU A 129 -8.49 -13.60 2.22
CA GLU A 129 -8.00 -14.41 3.33
C GLU A 129 -6.46 -14.41 3.35
N GLU A 130 -5.83 -14.60 2.19
CA GLU A 130 -4.38 -14.61 2.06
C GLU A 130 -3.77 -13.24 2.32
N ASN A 131 -4.35 -12.17 1.76
CA ASN A 131 -3.91 -10.81 2.05
C ASN A 131 -4.08 -10.45 3.55
N ALA A 132 -5.14 -10.93 4.20
CA ALA A 132 -5.34 -10.73 5.63
C ALA A 132 -4.33 -11.49 6.49
N MET A 133 -3.97 -12.73 6.13
CA MET A 133 -2.89 -13.49 6.79
C MET A 133 -1.58 -12.72 6.75
N ILE A 134 -1.21 -12.22 5.56
CA ILE A 134 0.01 -11.41 5.36
C ILE A 134 -0.03 -10.12 6.22
N GLY A 135 -1.17 -9.42 6.20
CA GLY A 135 -1.36 -8.18 6.95
C GLY A 135 -1.26 -8.38 8.47
N ARG A 136 -1.80 -9.48 9.01
CA ARG A 136 -1.68 -9.82 10.44
C ARG A 136 -0.24 -10.05 10.88
N ALA A 137 0.59 -10.64 10.02
CA ALA A 137 2.02 -10.79 10.26
C ALA A 137 2.81 -9.45 10.16
N GLY A 138 2.12 -8.35 9.82
CA GLY A 138 2.69 -7.02 9.68
C GLY A 138 3.56 -6.83 8.46
N MET A 139 3.43 -7.72 7.47
CA MET A 139 4.06 -7.59 6.16
C MET A 139 3.11 -6.89 5.18
N LEU A 140 3.66 -6.20 4.18
CA LEU A 140 2.86 -5.64 3.09
C LEU A 140 2.49 -6.73 2.07
N PRO A 141 1.19 -7.00 1.82
CA PRO A 141 0.77 -7.82 0.69
C PRO A 141 0.86 -7.02 -0.61
N VAL A 142 1.75 -7.48 -1.51
CA VAL A 142 1.92 -6.93 -2.85
C VAL A 142 1.44 -7.96 -3.87
N GLN A 143 0.52 -7.56 -4.75
CA GLN A 143 0.12 -8.39 -5.89
C GLN A 143 0.88 -7.96 -7.13
N ARG A 144 1.74 -8.83 -7.66
CA ARG A 144 2.30 -8.62 -9.00
C ARG A 144 1.23 -8.95 -10.03
N LEU A 145 1.01 -8.03 -10.96
CA LEU A 145 -0.03 -8.12 -11.98
C LEU A 145 0.47 -8.96 -13.17
N HIS A 146 -0.46 -9.53 -13.91
CA HIS A 146 -0.14 -10.16 -15.20
C HIS A 146 0.41 -9.12 -16.21
N ARG A 147 1.29 -9.53 -17.13
CA ARG A 147 1.92 -8.66 -18.15
C ARG A 147 0.97 -7.75 -18.92
N GLU A 148 -0.24 -8.21 -19.21
CA GLU A 148 -1.26 -7.44 -19.96
C GLU A 148 -2.21 -6.63 -19.07
N ALA A 149 -2.17 -6.85 -17.76
CA ALA A 149 -3.10 -6.22 -16.83
C ALA A 149 -2.67 -4.81 -16.42
N ILE A 150 -3.41 -3.80 -16.89
CA ILE A 150 -3.17 -2.40 -16.54
C ILE A 150 -3.40 -2.19 -15.03
N SER A 151 -4.58 -2.54 -14.48
CA SER A 151 -4.81 -2.55 -13.02
C SER A 151 -5.57 -3.77 -12.51
N GLN A 152 -6.01 -4.64 -13.42
CA GLN A 152 -7.10 -5.60 -13.16
C GLN A 152 -8.33 -4.95 -12.51
N HIS A 153 -8.66 -3.73 -12.93
CA HIS A 153 -9.81 -2.95 -12.46
C HIS A 153 -9.79 -2.61 -10.95
N GLY A 154 -8.65 -2.75 -10.28
CA GLY A 154 -8.52 -2.50 -8.84
C GLY A 154 -8.89 -3.68 -7.94
N ASP A 155 -9.17 -4.86 -8.51
CA ASP A 155 -9.61 -6.05 -7.78
C ASP A 155 -8.59 -6.51 -6.73
N ALA A 156 -7.30 -6.49 -7.04
CA ALA A 156 -6.25 -6.85 -6.09
C ALA A 156 -6.33 -6.03 -4.78
N LEU A 157 -6.53 -4.71 -4.92
CA LEU A 157 -6.62 -3.80 -3.79
C LEU A 157 -7.93 -3.99 -3.02
N GLN A 158 -9.04 -4.27 -3.73
CA GLN A 158 -10.34 -4.61 -3.13
C GLN A 158 -10.32 -5.98 -2.41
N LEU A 159 -9.46 -6.89 -2.85
CA LEU A 159 -9.18 -8.16 -2.19
C LEU A 159 -8.16 -8.01 -1.05
N GLY A 160 -7.78 -6.79 -0.68
CA GLY A 160 -6.98 -6.53 0.52
C GLY A 160 -5.48 -6.37 0.28
N ALA A 161 -5.00 -6.50 -0.96
CA ALA A 161 -3.63 -6.08 -1.27
C ALA A 161 -3.46 -4.58 -0.93
N ARG A 162 -2.25 -4.21 -0.54
CA ARG A 162 -1.90 -2.82 -0.19
C ARG A 162 -0.87 -2.23 -1.13
N ALA A 163 -0.30 -3.06 -2.00
CA ALA A 163 0.37 -2.59 -3.20
C ALA A 163 0.09 -3.51 -4.38
N THR A 164 0.24 -2.97 -5.58
CA THR A 164 0.35 -3.77 -6.80
C THR A 164 1.70 -3.50 -7.46
N MET A 165 2.20 -4.46 -8.23
CA MET A 165 3.42 -4.32 -9.02
C MET A 165 3.10 -4.57 -10.50
N ARG A 166 3.43 -3.59 -11.34
CA ARG A 166 3.26 -3.65 -12.80
C ARG A 166 4.56 -4.13 -13.45
N PRO A 167 4.60 -5.35 -14.02
CA PRO A 167 5.70 -5.79 -14.86
C PRO A 167 5.67 -5.07 -16.21
N TYR A 168 6.81 -5.01 -16.89
CA TYR A 168 6.94 -4.44 -18.24
C TYR A 168 6.25 -3.08 -18.45
N ALA A 169 6.07 -2.25 -17.43
CA ALA A 169 5.84 -0.83 -17.72
C ALA A 169 7.07 -0.42 -18.50
N THR A 170 7.00 0.15 -19.72
CA THR A 170 8.14 0.54 -20.58
C THR A 170 8.26 2.04 -20.86
N THR A 171 7.18 2.80 -20.63
CA THR A 171 7.09 4.23 -20.94
C THR A 171 6.42 5.03 -19.82
N ILE A 172 6.62 6.35 -19.82
CA ILE A 172 5.92 7.27 -18.90
C ILE A 172 4.40 7.18 -19.09
N ALA A 173 3.92 7.10 -20.34
CA ALA A 173 2.50 7.01 -20.63
C ALA A 173 1.86 5.73 -20.04
N GLU A 174 2.56 4.60 -20.10
CA GLU A 174 2.10 3.35 -19.46
C GLU A 174 2.13 3.45 -17.93
N ALA A 175 3.13 4.14 -17.36
CA ALA A 175 3.18 4.40 -15.93
C ALA A 175 2.01 5.28 -15.48
N GLU A 176 1.73 6.38 -16.19
CA GLU A 176 0.60 7.27 -15.91
C GLU A 176 -0.73 6.50 -15.99
N GLN A 177 -0.93 5.73 -17.06
CA GLN A 177 -2.11 4.89 -17.23
C GLN A 177 -2.28 3.88 -16.08
N TYR A 178 -1.19 3.24 -15.65
CA TYR A 178 -1.21 2.34 -14.50
C TYR A 178 -1.61 3.06 -13.21
N PHE A 179 -1.00 4.21 -12.91
CA PHE A 179 -1.29 4.96 -11.70
C PHE A 179 -2.71 5.52 -11.66
N GLU A 180 -3.25 5.96 -12.80
CA GLU A 180 -4.66 6.32 -12.93
C GLU A 180 -5.58 5.14 -12.63
N ALA A 181 -5.21 3.94 -13.07
CA ALA A 181 -6.04 2.76 -12.94
C ALA A 181 -6.04 2.15 -11.52
N ILE A 182 -5.00 2.36 -10.70
CA ILE A 182 -4.96 1.92 -9.29
C ILE A 182 -5.35 3.01 -8.29
N THR A 183 -5.57 4.22 -8.75
CA THR A 183 -6.08 5.34 -7.96
C THR A 183 -7.56 5.50 -8.25
N PHE A 184 -8.37 5.83 -7.24
CA PHE A 184 -9.76 6.19 -7.51
C PHE A 184 -9.82 7.46 -8.37
N PRO A 185 -10.77 7.55 -9.31
CA PRO A 185 -10.92 8.71 -10.15
C PRO A 185 -11.18 9.96 -9.30
N ARG A 186 -10.69 11.10 -9.78
CA ARG A 186 -11.03 12.39 -9.18
C ARG A 186 -12.56 12.56 -9.27
N GLY A 187 -13.17 13.21 -8.29
CA GLY A 187 -14.62 13.28 -8.04
C GLY A 187 -15.45 14.00 -9.12
N GLN A 188 -14.93 14.08 -10.34
CA GLN A 188 -15.62 14.54 -11.53
C GLN A 188 -16.53 13.41 -12.05
N PRO A 189 -17.85 13.62 -12.04
CA PRO A 189 -18.79 12.67 -12.63
C PRO A 189 -18.43 12.35 -14.08
N GLY A 190 -18.42 11.06 -14.45
CA GLY A 190 -18.11 10.62 -15.82
C GLY A 190 -16.61 10.50 -16.17
N SER A 191 -15.70 10.84 -15.25
CA SER A 191 -14.25 10.70 -15.48
C SER A 191 -13.70 9.28 -15.26
N ALA A 192 -14.52 8.38 -14.70
CA ALA A 192 -14.14 6.98 -14.50
C ALA A 192 -14.09 6.25 -15.86
N SER A 193 -12.97 5.62 -16.15
CA SER A 193 -12.84 4.68 -17.26
C SER A 193 -13.22 3.27 -16.80
N LYS A 194 -13.36 2.34 -17.75
CA LYS A 194 -13.54 0.91 -17.44
C LYS A 194 -12.39 0.33 -16.60
N ASP A 195 -11.22 0.97 -16.62
CA ASP A 195 -10.00 0.51 -15.95
C ASP A 195 -9.76 1.23 -14.61
N SER A 196 -10.59 2.24 -14.29
CA SER A 196 -10.53 2.96 -13.02
C SER A 196 -10.88 2.06 -11.84
N ARG A 197 -10.07 2.14 -10.77
CA ARG A 197 -10.38 1.55 -9.48
C ARG A 197 -11.75 2.01 -8.97
N GLY A 198 -12.59 1.05 -8.59
CA GLY A 198 -13.94 1.35 -8.09
C GLY A 198 -14.92 1.82 -9.16
N GLY A 199 -14.63 1.57 -10.45
CA GLY A 199 -15.48 1.96 -11.59
C GLY A 199 -16.91 1.40 -11.59
N TYR A 200 -17.23 0.47 -10.67
CA TYR A 200 -18.59 -0.01 -10.42
C TYR A 200 -19.08 0.42 -9.04
N PRO A 201 -19.75 1.57 -8.93
CA PRO A 201 -20.35 1.97 -7.66
C PRO A 201 -21.51 1.04 -7.32
N THR A 202 -21.54 0.53 -6.08
CA THR A 202 -22.73 -0.14 -5.54
C THR A 202 -23.87 0.88 -5.53
N ARG A 203 -25.00 0.56 -6.16
CA ARG A 203 -26.19 1.42 -6.18
C ARG A 203 -27.28 0.80 -5.32
N LEU A 204 -27.99 1.63 -4.58
CA LEU A 204 -29.26 1.28 -3.95
C LEU A 204 -30.34 1.07 -5.02
N GLY A 205 -31.48 0.46 -4.64
CA GLY A 205 -32.60 0.20 -5.56
C GLY A 205 -33.21 1.46 -6.18
N ASP A 206 -32.97 2.63 -5.59
CA ASP A 206 -33.34 3.96 -6.08
C ASP A 206 -32.28 4.59 -7.01
N ARG A 207 -31.21 3.85 -7.34
CA ARG A 207 -30.05 4.25 -8.16
C ARG A 207 -29.08 5.23 -7.50
N THR A 208 -29.27 5.55 -6.22
CA THR A 208 -28.32 6.33 -5.41
C THR A 208 -27.02 5.53 -5.21
N LEU A 209 -25.86 6.17 -5.33
CA LEU A 209 -24.58 5.51 -5.06
C LEU A 209 -24.44 5.31 -3.55
N CYS A 210 -24.05 4.11 -3.12
CA CYS A 210 -23.77 3.83 -1.71
C CYS A 210 -22.52 4.57 -1.21
N PHE A 211 -21.59 4.89 -2.12
CA PHE A 211 -20.32 5.57 -1.83
C PHE A 211 -19.94 6.50 -3.00
N THR A 212 -19.35 7.65 -2.71
CA THR A 212 -18.77 8.56 -3.71
C THR A 212 -17.28 8.22 -3.95
N PRO A 213 -16.68 8.60 -5.10
CA PRO A 213 -15.24 8.48 -5.30
C PRO A 213 -14.39 9.23 -4.26
N ASP A 214 -14.91 10.31 -3.66
CA ASP A 214 -14.24 11.01 -2.57
C ASP A 214 -14.28 10.18 -1.27
N SER A 215 -15.44 9.59 -0.93
CA SER A 215 -15.56 8.70 0.23
C SER A 215 -14.67 7.46 0.13
N LEU A 216 -14.50 6.91 -1.08
CA LEU A 216 -13.62 5.77 -1.34
C LEU A 216 -12.13 6.14 -1.29
N ARG A 217 -11.75 7.32 -1.82
CA ARG A 217 -10.39 7.86 -1.68
C ARG A 217 -10.01 8.15 -0.24
N ALA A 218 -10.98 8.68 0.49
CA ALA A 218 -10.85 8.88 1.91
C ALA A 218 -10.66 7.53 2.63
N SER A 219 -11.46 6.52 2.30
CA SER A 219 -11.42 5.25 3.02
C SER A 219 -10.20 4.39 2.69
N GLU A 220 -9.59 4.45 1.50
CA GLU A 220 -8.47 3.55 1.12
C GLU A 220 -7.21 4.31 0.65
N SER A 221 -6.72 5.25 1.48
CA SER A 221 -5.55 6.09 1.17
C SER A 221 -4.18 5.38 1.26
N GLU A 222 -4.14 4.18 1.83
CA GLU A 222 -2.91 3.48 2.21
C GLU A 222 -2.45 2.44 1.18
N THR A 223 -2.69 2.69 -0.11
CA THR A 223 -2.21 1.82 -1.20
C THR A 223 -0.96 2.36 -1.90
N GLN A 224 -0.23 1.49 -2.59
CA GLN A 224 0.92 1.85 -3.44
C GLN A 224 0.87 1.16 -4.82
N GLY A 225 1.50 1.78 -5.81
CA GLY A 225 1.78 1.18 -7.11
C GLY A 225 3.28 1.10 -7.34
N TRP A 226 3.77 -0.07 -7.76
CA TRP A 226 5.19 -0.32 -8.00
C TRP A 226 5.40 -0.62 -9.48
N LEU A 227 6.42 0.00 -10.07
CA LEU A 227 6.82 -0.24 -11.46
C LEU A 227 8.04 -1.15 -11.47
N GLN A 228 8.02 -2.17 -12.32
CA GLN A 228 9.17 -3.02 -12.57
C GLN A 228 9.85 -2.60 -13.88
N PHE A 229 11.11 -2.22 -13.80
CA PHE A 229 11.95 -1.85 -14.93
C PHE A 229 12.82 -3.05 -15.33
N GLU A 230 12.41 -3.81 -16.35
CA GLU A 230 13.02 -5.11 -16.66
C GLU A 230 13.28 -5.37 -18.15
N THR A 231 13.18 -4.33 -18.98
CA THR A 231 13.45 -4.42 -20.42
C THR A 231 14.55 -3.44 -20.86
N SER A 232 15.19 -3.71 -21.99
CA SER A 232 16.30 -2.91 -22.50
C SER A 232 15.92 -1.47 -22.87
N GLU A 233 14.64 -1.22 -23.15
CA GLU A 233 14.07 0.09 -23.44
C GLU A 233 14.25 1.08 -22.28
N TYR A 234 14.54 0.57 -21.08
CA TYR A 234 14.88 1.37 -19.89
C TYR A 234 16.34 1.73 -19.72
N ILE A 235 17.24 1.13 -20.51
CA ILE A 235 18.67 1.34 -20.35
C ILE A 235 19.01 2.76 -20.84
N LEU A 236 18.84 3.70 -19.90
CA LEU A 236 19.58 4.93 -19.67
C LEU A 236 19.79 5.84 -20.89
N ASP A 237 18.75 6.58 -21.28
CA ASP A 237 19.00 7.95 -21.74
C ASP A 237 19.25 8.84 -20.52
N ALA A 238 20.52 8.86 -20.07
CA ALA A 238 20.96 9.69 -18.94
C ALA A 238 20.68 11.19 -19.15
N SER A 239 20.44 11.63 -20.39
CA SER A 239 20.13 13.03 -20.70
C SER A 239 18.71 13.47 -20.30
N ARG A 240 17.80 12.51 -20.05
CA ARG A 240 16.40 12.79 -19.66
C ARG A 240 16.14 12.80 -18.15
N TYR A 241 17.17 12.50 -17.33
CA TYR A 241 17.06 12.55 -15.87
C TYR A 241 17.39 13.93 -15.29
N VAL A 242 17.60 14.94 -16.14
CA VAL A 242 17.63 16.34 -15.72
C VAL A 242 16.19 16.85 -15.65
N GLU A 243 15.74 17.16 -14.44
CA GLU A 243 14.46 17.80 -14.10
C GLU A 243 13.18 16.95 -14.26
N VAL A 244 13.06 15.85 -13.52
CA VAL A 244 11.74 15.46 -12.98
C VAL A 244 11.74 15.81 -11.49
N GLY A 245 11.53 17.09 -11.21
CA GLY A 245 11.09 17.55 -9.90
C GLY A 245 9.74 16.93 -9.59
N ILE A 246 9.75 15.77 -8.94
CA ILE A 246 8.56 15.22 -8.27
C ILE A 246 8.27 16.17 -7.10
N SER A 247 7.45 17.18 -7.39
CA SER A 247 6.82 18.04 -6.39
C SER A 247 5.87 17.19 -5.56
N PHE A 248 6.33 16.76 -4.38
CA PHE A 248 5.40 16.43 -3.31
C PHE A 248 4.83 17.75 -2.82
N GLY A 249 3.62 18.07 -3.27
CA GLY A 249 2.91 19.27 -2.84
C GLY A 249 2.74 19.30 -1.33
N VAL A 250 3.61 20.05 -0.67
CA VAL A 250 3.36 20.64 0.65
C VAL A 250 3.24 22.14 0.39
N PRO A 251 2.08 22.77 0.61
CA PRO A 251 1.98 24.21 0.53
C PRO A 251 2.79 24.81 1.69
N MET A 252 3.63 25.81 1.37
CA MET A 252 4.15 26.75 2.37
C MET A 252 3.02 27.59 2.96
#